data_AF-A0A9Y6M7E3-F1
#
_entry.id   AF-A0A9Y6M7E3-F1
#
_cell.length_a   1.000
_cell.length_b   1.000
_cell.length_c   1.000
_cell.angle_alpha   90.00
_cell.angle_beta   90.00
_cell.angle_gamma   90.00
#
_symmetry.space_group_name_H-M   'P 1'
#
loop_
_entity.id
_entity.type
_entity.pdbx_description
1 polymer ?
#
loop_
_entity_poly.entity_id
_entity_poly.type
_entity_poly.pdbx_seq_one_letter_code
_entity_poly.pdbx_strand_id
1 'polypeptide(L)'
;MATDGVSPHALLWLSLSGLSSLVSPLNPDDPNVCSHWESYAVTVQESYAHPFDQVYYTRCTDILNWFKCTRHRISYKTAYRRGVRTMYRRRSQCCPGFYESGELCVPLCTEECAHGRCVSPDTCQCEPGWGGLDCSSGVVDPKDRVPGLDAALEARLRTAIIHPRFYPNRLGLGHAL
;
A
#
# COMPACT_ATOMS: atom_id res chain seq x y z
N MET A 1 43.44 36.57 35.22
CA MET A 1 43.14 35.56 34.17
C MET A 1 42.82 34.27 34.90
N ALA A 2 41.53 34.07 35.21
CA ALA A 2 41.04 32.84 35.83
C ALA A 2 40.89 31.79 34.73
N THR A 3 41.50 30.63 34.94
CA THR A 3 41.30 29.43 34.13
C THR A 3 40.08 28.70 34.67
N ASP A 4 38.93 28.87 34.02
CA ASP A 4 37.73 28.10 34.36
C ASP A 4 37.87 26.68 33.80
N GLY A 5 38.12 25.74 34.69
CA GLY A 5 38.15 24.30 34.41
C GLY A 5 36.74 23.77 34.17
N VAL A 6 36.53 23.20 32.98
CA VAL A 6 35.30 22.51 32.62
C VAL A 6 35.23 21.17 33.37
N SER A 7 34.17 20.98 34.16
CA SER A 7 33.93 19.78 34.97
C SER A 7 33.66 18.53 34.09
N PRO A 8 34.26 17.35 34.39
CA PRO A 8 34.17 16.14 33.56
C PRO A 8 32.78 15.49 33.54
N HIS A 9 31.84 15.95 34.37
CA HIS A 9 30.46 15.47 34.38
C HIS A 9 29.57 16.05 33.26
N ALA A 10 30.04 17.09 32.56
CA ALA A 10 29.28 17.74 31.49
C ALA A 10 29.35 16.99 30.14
N LEU A 11 30.27 16.02 29.98
CA LEU A 11 30.46 15.28 28.72
C LEU A 11 29.63 13.99 28.63
N LEU A 12 28.97 13.55 29.69
CA LEU A 12 28.18 12.30 29.69
C LEU A 12 26.74 12.44 29.19
N TRP A 13 26.30 13.65 28.85
CA TRP A 13 24.92 13.94 28.40
C TRP A 13 24.79 14.15 26.88
N LEU A 14 25.85 13.93 26.10
CA LEU A 14 25.87 14.21 24.65
C LEU A 14 25.72 12.97 23.75
N SER A 15 25.39 11.79 24.29
CA SER A 15 25.25 10.56 23.49
C SER A 15 23.86 9.92 23.52
N LEU A 16 22.80 10.72 23.71
CA LEU A 16 21.41 10.27 23.52
C LEU A 16 20.67 11.11 22.48
N SER A 17 21.34 11.58 21.43
CA SER A 17 20.65 11.81 20.16
C SER A 17 20.39 10.46 19.50
N GLY A 18 19.42 9.72 20.07
CA GLY A 18 18.83 8.60 19.35
C GLY A 18 18.41 9.09 17.97
N LEU A 19 18.74 8.33 16.92
CA LEU A 19 18.14 8.53 15.61
C LEU A 19 16.63 8.35 15.78
N SER A 20 15.94 9.44 16.10
CA SER A 20 14.52 9.57 15.87
C SER A 20 14.38 9.51 14.37
N SER A 21 14.05 8.34 13.83
CA SER A 21 13.56 8.24 12.45
C SER A 21 12.36 9.18 12.37
N LEU A 22 12.54 10.37 11.79
CA LEU A 22 11.41 11.22 11.42
C LEU A 22 10.68 10.47 10.32
N VAL A 23 9.72 9.63 10.71
CA VAL A 23 8.69 9.17 9.79
C VAL A 23 7.79 10.39 9.58
N SER A 24 7.98 11.08 8.45
CA SER A 24 7.08 12.15 8.04
C SER A 24 5.68 11.56 7.80
N PRO A 25 4.61 12.23 8.25
CA PRO A 25 3.26 11.83 7.89
C PRO A 25 3.02 12.07 6.39
N LEU A 26 2.27 11.16 5.75
CA LEU A 26 1.78 11.33 4.36
C LEU A 26 1.06 12.67 4.19
N ASN A 27 1.24 13.32 3.04
CA ASN A 27 0.60 14.59 2.74
C ASN A 27 -0.94 14.45 2.71
N PRO A 28 -1.69 15.14 3.59
CA PRO A 28 -3.15 15.01 3.65
C PRO A 28 -3.88 15.59 2.42
N ASP A 29 -3.21 16.44 1.64
CA ASP A 29 -3.78 17.03 0.42
C ASP A 29 -3.56 16.17 -0.84
N ASP A 30 -2.77 15.09 -0.74
CA ASP A 30 -2.56 14.16 -1.86
C ASP A 30 -3.87 13.35 -2.11
N PRO A 31 -4.45 13.42 -3.32
CA PRO A 31 -5.69 12.71 -3.65
C PRO A 31 -5.58 11.17 -3.55
N ASN A 32 -4.36 10.63 -3.54
CA ASN A 32 -4.09 9.20 -3.44
C ASN A 32 -3.82 8.73 -2.00
N VAL A 33 -4.13 9.56 -1.00
CA VAL A 33 -4.11 9.19 0.43
C VAL A 33 -5.51 8.81 0.90
N CYS A 34 -5.65 7.55 1.28
CA CYS A 34 -6.89 6.94 1.75
C CYS A 34 -6.89 6.79 3.28
N SER A 35 -8.07 6.86 3.90
CA SER A 35 -8.24 6.57 5.32
C SER A 35 -8.71 5.12 5.53
N HIS A 36 -7.97 4.35 6.32
CA HIS A 36 -8.30 2.98 6.69
C HIS A 36 -8.65 2.87 8.18
N TRP A 37 -9.59 1.99 8.51
CA TRP A 37 -9.98 1.71 9.89
C TRP A 37 -9.21 0.50 10.41
N GLU A 38 -8.37 0.71 11.42
CA GLU A 38 -7.64 -0.36 12.09
C GLU A 38 -8.24 -0.62 13.47
N SER A 39 -8.38 -1.90 13.83
CA SER A 39 -8.79 -2.31 15.17
C SER A 39 -7.58 -2.42 16.09
N TYR A 40 -7.72 -1.95 17.32
CA TYR A 40 -6.67 -2.02 18.33
C TYR A 40 -7.23 -2.43 19.69
N ALA A 41 -6.42 -3.19 20.44
CA ALA A 41 -6.80 -3.67 21.77
C ALA A 41 -6.44 -2.64 22.84
N VAL A 42 -7.44 -2.22 23.62
CA VAL A 42 -7.27 -1.29 24.74
C VAL A 42 -7.68 -1.97 26.03
N THR A 43 -6.86 -1.83 27.07
CA THR A 43 -7.22 -2.24 28.42
C THR A 43 -8.12 -1.19 29.05
N VAL A 44 -9.39 -1.50 29.24
CA VAL A 44 -10.38 -0.63 29.87
C VAL A 44 -10.74 -1.17 31.25
N GLN A 45 -11.03 -0.28 32.19
CA GLN A 45 -11.54 -0.66 33.50
C GLN A 45 -13.04 -0.95 33.38
N GLU A 46 -13.43 -2.20 33.63
CA GLU A 46 -14.82 -2.65 33.59
C GLU A 46 -15.34 -2.89 35.00
N SER A 47 -16.52 -2.36 35.29
CA SER A 47 -17.26 -2.70 36.51
C SER A 47 -17.87 -4.09 36.38
N TYR A 48 -17.73 -4.91 37.41
CA TYR A 48 -18.37 -6.21 37.54
C TYR A 48 -19.03 -6.38 38.91
N ALA A 49 -20.05 -7.24 38.98
CA ALA A 49 -20.70 -7.59 40.23
C ALA A 49 -19.86 -8.65 40.95
N HIS A 50 -19.21 -8.26 42.06
CA HIS A 50 -18.44 -9.16 42.90
C HIS A 50 -19.34 -9.73 44.00
N PRO A 51 -19.52 -11.07 44.06
CA PRO A 51 -20.33 -11.70 45.11
C PRO A 51 -19.61 -11.63 46.45
N PHE A 52 -20.36 -11.44 47.53
CA PHE A 52 -19.88 -11.58 48.89
C PHE A 52 -20.96 -12.19 49.76
N ASP A 53 -20.54 -12.88 50.82
CA ASP A 53 -21.44 -13.49 51.77
C ASP A 53 -21.88 -12.47 52.82
N GLN A 54 -23.18 -12.24 52.92
CA GLN A 54 -23.80 -11.35 53.87
C GLN A 54 -24.55 -12.15 54.94
N VAL A 55 -24.07 -12.03 56.17
CA VAL A 55 -24.68 -12.66 57.34
C VAL A 55 -25.82 -11.80 57.87
N TYR A 56 -26.99 -12.40 58.06
CA TYR A 56 -28.15 -11.76 58.67
C TYR A 56 -28.87 -12.71 59.64
N TYR A 57 -29.62 -12.15 60.60
CA TYR A 57 -30.30 -12.94 61.63
C TYR A 57 -31.80 -13.02 61.37
N THR A 58 -32.35 -14.23 61.40
CA THR A 58 -33.80 -14.50 61.33
C THR A 58 -34.31 -15.02 62.66
N ARG A 59 -35.58 -14.79 62.97
CA ARG A 59 -36.21 -15.38 64.17
C ARG A 59 -36.51 -16.86 63.93
N CYS A 60 -36.23 -17.69 64.94
CA CYS A 60 -36.50 -19.12 64.92
C CYS A 60 -36.81 -19.65 66.33
N THR A 61 -37.36 -20.85 66.44
CA THR A 61 -37.83 -21.44 67.71
C THR A 61 -36.72 -22.08 68.55
N ASP A 62 -35.45 -21.87 68.18
CA ASP A 62 -34.31 -22.51 68.82
C ASP A 62 -33.91 -21.76 70.10
N ILE A 63 -34.30 -22.29 71.25
CA ILE A 63 -34.15 -21.68 72.59
C ILE A 63 -32.67 -21.59 73.00
N LEU A 64 -31.85 -22.55 72.56
CA LEU A 64 -30.42 -22.57 72.86
C LEU A 64 -29.64 -21.48 72.11
N ASN A 65 -30.19 -20.98 71.00
CA ASN A 65 -29.55 -19.99 70.14
C ASN A 65 -30.23 -18.61 70.20
N TRP A 66 -30.74 -18.23 71.38
CA TRP A 66 -31.41 -16.94 71.64
C TRP A 66 -32.52 -16.60 70.61
N PHE A 67 -33.31 -17.58 70.16
CA PHE A 67 -34.35 -17.38 69.14
C PHE A 67 -33.86 -16.70 67.83
N LYS A 68 -32.54 -16.72 67.57
CA LYS A 68 -31.90 -16.10 66.40
C LYS A 68 -31.13 -17.16 65.63
N CYS A 69 -31.48 -17.31 64.35
CA CYS A 69 -30.77 -18.18 63.43
C CYS A 69 -29.94 -17.33 62.48
N THR A 70 -28.64 -17.63 62.41
CA THR A 70 -27.72 -17.06 61.42
C THR A 70 -28.09 -17.56 60.02
N ARG A 71 -28.24 -16.64 59.08
CA ARG A 71 -28.51 -16.93 57.68
C ARG A 71 -27.45 -16.24 56.81
N HIS A 72 -27.12 -16.90 55.71
CA HIS A 72 -26.15 -16.45 54.73
C HIS A 72 -26.88 -16.08 53.44
N ARG A 73 -26.55 -14.93 52.87
CA ARG A 73 -27.10 -14.47 51.59
C ARG A 73 -25.96 -13.98 50.72
N ILE A 74 -25.91 -14.45 49.48
CA ILE A 74 -24.99 -13.90 48.48
C ILE A 74 -25.53 -12.53 48.07
N SER A 75 -24.80 -11.50 48.45
CA SER A 75 -25.03 -10.12 48.04
C SER A 75 -23.93 -9.70 47.07
N TYR A 76 -24.20 -8.70 46.23
CA TYR A 76 -23.26 -8.24 45.21
C TYR A 76 -22.80 -6.83 45.49
N LYS A 77 -21.51 -6.57 45.32
CA LYS A 77 -20.92 -5.23 45.35
C LYS A 77 -20.25 -4.93 44.01
N THR A 78 -20.24 -3.67 43.60
CA THR A 78 -19.51 -3.25 42.40
C THR A 78 -18.01 -3.33 42.66
N ALA A 79 -17.29 -4.07 41.83
CA ALA A 79 -15.83 -4.11 41.81
C ALA A 79 -15.34 -3.83 40.38
N TYR A 80 -14.04 -3.53 40.24
CA TYR A 80 -13.46 -3.19 38.94
C TYR A 80 -12.40 -4.20 38.53
N ARG A 81 -12.38 -4.55 37.25
CA ARG A 81 -11.36 -5.41 36.63
C ARG A 81 -10.85 -4.78 35.34
N ARG A 82 -9.64 -5.14 34.92
CA ARG A 82 -9.13 -4.75 33.60
C ARG A 82 -9.68 -5.73 32.56
N GLY A 83 -10.46 -5.23 31.62
CA GLY A 83 -10.92 -5.97 30.45
C GLY A 83 -10.19 -5.47 29.20
N VAL A 84 -9.95 -6.35 28.23
CA VAL A 84 -9.45 -5.95 26.90
C VAL A 84 -10.65 -5.68 26.01
N ARG A 85 -10.72 -4.47 25.46
CA ARG A 85 -11.75 -4.08 24.50
C ARG A 85 -11.13 -3.72 23.16
N THR A 86 -11.78 -4.13 22.09
CA THR A 86 -11.43 -3.74 20.72
C THR A 86 -11.98 -2.34 20.46
N MET A 87 -11.10 -1.41 20.13
CA MET A 87 -11.41 -0.07 19.69
C MET A 87 -11.00 0.11 18.23
N TYR A 88 -11.51 1.13 17.56
CA TYR A 88 -11.19 1.43 16.15
C TYR A 88 -10.57 2.81 16.02
N ARG A 89 -9.52 2.92 15.21
CA ARG A 89 -8.84 4.19 14.91
C ARG A 89 -8.71 4.32 13.39
N ARG A 90 -8.88 5.55 12.91
CA ARG A 90 -8.65 5.91 11.52
C ARG A 90 -7.16 6.21 11.31
N ARG A 91 -6.53 5.54 10.36
CA ARG A 91 -5.14 5.74 9.94
C ARG A 91 -5.11 6.18 8.47
N SER A 92 -4.19 7.08 8.11
CA SER A 92 -3.92 7.44 6.72
C SER A 92 -2.87 6.50 6.12
N GLN A 93 -3.09 6.09 4.88
CA GLN A 93 -2.16 5.28 4.08
C GLN A 93 -2.41 5.55 2.60
N CYS A 94 -1.46 5.18 1.73
CA CYS A 94 -1.73 5.22 0.29
C CYS A 94 -2.91 4.32 -0.09
N CYS A 95 -3.69 4.76 -1.08
CA CYS A 95 -4.79 3.99 -1.63
C CYS A 95 -4.29 2.67 -2.27
N PRO A 96 -5.15 1.65 -2.45
CA PRO A 96 -4.77 0.41 -3.11
C PRO A 96 -4.18 0.65 -4.51
N GLY A 97 -3.05 0.00 -4.80
CA GLY A 97 -2.32 0.20 -6.06
C GLY A 97 -1.35 1.38 -6.05
N PHE A 98 -1.11 2.02 -4.91
CA PHE A 98 -0.08 3.05 -4.72
C PHE A 98 0.89 2.63 -3.62
N TYR A 99 2.14 3.08 -3.72
CA TYR A 99 3.17 2.89 -2.69
C TYR A 99 3.69 4.22 -2.18
N GLU A 100 4.23 4.21 -0.96
CA GLU A 100 4.76 5.40 -0.31
C GLU A 100 6.18 5.70 -0.83
N SER A 101 6.39 6.90 -1.35
CA SER A 101 7.69 7.41 -1.78
C SER A 101 7.93 8.78 -1.13
N GLY A 102 8.48 8.77 0.08
CA GLY A 102 8.58 9.97 0.90
C GLY A 102 7.20 10.37 1.43
N GLU A 103 6.74 11.58 1.13
CA GLU A 103 5.44 12.09 1.60
C GLU A 103 4.30 11.92 0.55
N LEU A 104 4.61 11.30 -0.59
CA LEU A 104 3.71 11.12 -1.74
C LEU A 104 3.32 9.67 -1.96
N CYS A 105 2.13 9.47 -2.53
CA CYS A 105 1.67 8.16 -2.99
C CYS A 105 1.88 8.02 -4.51
N VAL A 106 2.78 7.13 -4.90
CA VAL A 106 3.16 6.87 -6.30
C VAL A 106 2.42 5.63 -6.81
N PRO A 107 1.84 5.65 -8.03
CA PRO A 107 1.12 4.51 -8.56
C PRO A 107 2.05 3.32 -8.81
N LEU A 108 1.53 2.12 -8.55
CA LEU A 108 2.17 0.85 -8.82
C LEU A 108 1.71 0.33 -10.18
N CYS A 109 2.65 0.04 -11.07
CA CYS A 109 2.39 -0.71 -12.30
C CYS A 109 3.07 -2.07 -12.18
N THR A 110 2.29 -3.15 -12.36
CA THR A 110 2.80 -4.53 -12.25
C THR A 110 3.90 -4.79 -13.29
N GLU A 111 3.69 -4.31 -14.51
CA GLU A 111 4.70 -4.26 -15.57
C GLU A 111 5.28 -2.85 -15.66
N GLU A 112 6.59 -2.74 -15.82
CA GLU A 112 7.24 -1.44 -15.99
C GLU A 112 6.86 -0.82 -17.35
N CYS A 113 6.48 0.45 -17.34
CA CYS A 113 6.17 1.17 -18.58
C CYS A 113 7.47 1.44 -19.37
N ALA A 114 7.80 0.59 -20.35
CA ALA A 114 9.07 0.63 -21.07
C ALA A 114 9.35 1.98 -21.76
N HIS A 115 8.33 2.52 -22.45
CA HIS A 115 8.37 3.83 -23.11
C HIS A 115 7.19 4.67 -22.66
N GLY A 116 7.15 5.00 -21.37
CA GLY A 116 6.07 5.76 -20.79
C GLY A 116 6.24 5.99 -19.29
N ARG A 117 5.17 6.44 -18.64
CA ARG A 117 5.13 6.63 -17.19
C ARG A 117 3.88 6.02 -16.59
N CYS A 118 4.01 5.47 -15.39
CA CYS A 118 2.87 4.96 -14.62
C CYS A 118 2.06 6.16 -14.10
N VAL A 119 0.79 6.29 -14.50
CA VAL A 119 -0.07 7.43 -14.15
C VAL A 119 -1.20 7.05 -13.20
N SER A 120 -1.56 5.78 -13.15
CA SER A 120 -2.51 5.19 -12.20
C SER A 120 -2.17 3.70 -12.03
N PRO A 121 -2.75 3.00 -11.04
CA PRO A 121 -2.46 1.58 -10.83
C PRO A 121 -2.62 0.78 -12.12
N ASP A 122 -1.57 0.04 -12.48
CA ASP A 122 -1.49 -0.80 -13.68
C ASP A 122 -1.84 -0.07 -15.00
N THR A 123 -1.61 1.24 -15.07
CA THR A 123 -1.93 2.07 -16.23
C THR A 123 -0.73 2.92 -16.65
N CYS A 124 -0.19 2.61 -17.83
CA CYS A 124 0.89 3.36 -18.45
C CYS A 124 0.35 4.47 -19.37
N GLN A 125 0.92 5.66 -19.26
CA GLN A 125 0.84 6.68 -20.29
C GLN A 125 2.06 6.53 -21.21
N CYS A 126 1.84 5.97 -22.40
CA CYS A 126 2.90 5.75 -23.39
C CYS A 126 3.34 7.04 -24.07
N GLU A 127 4.62 7.07 -24.44
CA GLU A 127 5.19 8.08 -25.32
C GLU A 127 4.63 7.95 -26.74
N PRO A 128 4.63 9.03 -27.54
CA PRO A 128 4.22 8.97 -28.95
C PRO A 128 4.99 7.89 -29.72
N GLY A 129 4.29 7.14 -30.58
CA GLY A 129 4.87 6.02 -31.32
C GLY A 129 5.01 4.72 -30.52
N TRP A 130 4.55 4.68 -29.27
CA TRP A 130 4.52 3.45 -28.45
C TRP A 130 3.11 3.12 -27.96
N GLY A 131 2.85 1.83 -27.73
CA GLY A 131 1.57 1.31 -27.27
C GLY A 131 1.70 -0.08 -26.65
N GLY A 132 0.56 -0.66 -26.29
CA GLY A 132 0.50 -1.87 -25.45
C GLY A 132 0.23 -1.50 -23.99
N LEU A 133 0.07 -2.52 -23.13
CA LEU A 133 -0.20 -2.33 -21.70
C LEU A 133 1.01 -1.76 -20.95
N ASP A 134 2.22 -2.10 -21.41
CA ASP A 134 3.53 -1.76 -20.85
C ASP A 134 4.33 -0.79 -21.76
N CYS A 135 3.71 -0.27 -22.83
CA CYS A 135 4.37 0.58 -23.81
C CYS A 135 5.61 -0.07 -24.50
N SER A 136 5.65 -1.41 -24.60
CA SER A 136 6.74 -2.13 -25.25
C SER A 136 6.60 -2.22 -26.78
N SER A 137 5.39 -2.02 -27.32
CA SER A 137 5.13 -2.16 -28.76
C SER A 137 5.21 -0.83 -29.48
N GLY A 138 6.02 -0.74 -30.53
CA GLY A 138 6.04 0.43 -31.41
C GLY A 138 4.76 0.50 -32.23
N VAL A 139 4.03 1.61 -32.15
CA VAL A 139 2.87 1.89 -32.99
C VAL A 139 3.27 2.81 -34.13
N VAL A 140 2.85 2.48 -35.35
CA VAL A 140 3.05 3.37 -36.50
C VAL A 140 2.06 4.52 -36.37
N ASP A 141 2.59 5.73 -36.21
CA ASP A 141 1.77 6.92 -36.12
C ASP A 141 0.95 7.09 -37.42
N PRO A 142 -0.39 7.25 -37.38
CA PRO A 142 -1.19 7.39 -38.58
C PRO A 142 -0.77 8.57 -39.47
N LYS A 143 -0.09 9.56 -38.89
CA LYS A 143 0.44 10.73 -39.58
C LYS A 143 1.70 10.43 -40.41
N ASP A 144 2.46 9.40 -40.02
CA ASP A 144 3.65 8.93 -40.76
C ASP A 144 3.29 7.90 -41.83
N ARG A 145 2.01 7.50 -41.91
CA ARG A 145 1.50 6.70 -43.02
C ARG A 145 1.53 7.54 -44.29
N VAL A 146 2.55 7.33 -45.12
CA VAL A 146 2.63 7.90 -46.47
C VAL A 146 1.46 7.33 -47.29
N PRO A 147 0.44 8.14 -47.65
CA PRO A 147 -0.67 7.65 -48.46
C PRO A 147 -0.14 7.21 -49.82
N GLY A 148 -0.30 5.92 -50.15
CA GLY A 148 0.11 5.37 -51.45
C GLY A 148 1.46 4.62 -51.47
N LEU A 149 2.21 4.56 -50.37
CA LEU A 149 3.39 3.69 -50.30
C LEU A 149 2.97 2.21 -50.31
N ASP A 150 1.87 1.88 -49.64
CA ASP A 150 1.26 0.54 -49.63
C ASP A 150 0.67 0.18 -51.00
N ALA A 151 0.07 1.17 -51.68
CA ALA A 151 -0.47 1.00 -53.04
C ALA A 151 0.64 0.81 -54.09
N ALA A 152 1.79 1.48 -53.93
CA ALA A 152 2.95 1.31 -54.81
C ALA A 152 3.60 -0.07 -54.63
N LEU A 153 3.64 -0.61 -53.41
CA LEU A 153 4.11 -1.97 -53.14
C LEU A 153 3.14 -3.03 -53.70
N GLU A 154 1.82 -2.86 -53.48
CA GLU A 154 0.80 -3.74 -54.08
C GLU A 154 0.83 -3.68 -55.62
N ALA A 155 0.98 -2.50 -56.22
CA ALA A 155 1.06 -2.35 -57.67
C ALA A 155 2.31 -3.03 -58.25
N ARG A 156 3.45 -2.96 -57.56
CA ARG A 156 4.70 -3.65 -57.93
C ARG A 156 4.59 -5.17 -57.82
N LEU A 157 3.90 -5.68 -56.79
CA LEU A 157 3.65 -7.11 -56.63
C LEU A 157 2.66 -7.63 -57.69
N ARG A 158 1.62 -6.86 -58.04
CA ARG A 158 0.66 -7.22 -59.11
C ARG A 158 1.28 -7.19 -60.52
N THR A 159 2.18 -6.25 -60.82
CA THR A 159 2.91 -6.25 -62.10
C THR A 159 3.96 -7.37 -62.20
N ALA A 160 4.54 -7.80 -61.08
CA ALA A 160 5.48 -8.93 -61.04
C ALA A 160 4.80 -10.29 -61.33
N ILE A 161 3.50 -10.43 -61.04
CA ILE A 161 2.72 -11.65 -61.33
C ILE A 161 2.30 -11.72 -62.81
N ILE A 162 2.07 -10.58 -63.47
CA ILE A 162 1.55 -10.53 -64.85
C ILE A 162 2.67 -10.50 -65.90
N HIS A 163 3.86 -10.00 -65.56
CA HIS A 163 5.02 -10.01 -66.46
C HIS A 163 6.23 -10.71 -65.83
N PRO A 164 6.35 -12.04 -65.94
CA PRO A 164 7.63 -12.69 -65.75
C PRO A 164 8.54 -12.17 -66.86
N ARG A 165 9.57 -11.39 -66.53
CA ARG A 165 10.43 -10.77 -67.54
C ARG A 165 11.01 -11.84 -68.47
N PHE A 166 10.74 -11.62 -69.74
CA PHE A 166 11.60 -11.94 -70.87
C PHE A 166 13.05 -11.59 -70.49
N TYR A 167 13.86 -12.61 -70.21
CA TYR A 167 15.31 -12.47 -70.08
C TYR A 167 15.89 -12.24 -71.48
N PRO A 168 16.58 -11.12 -71.77
CA PRO A 168 17.41 -11.05 -72.96
C PRO A 168 18.66 -11.90 -72.68
N ASN A 169 18.78 -13.05 -73.33
CA ASN A 169 20.00 -13.84 -73.30
C ASN A 169 21.16 -13.01 -73.86
N ARG A 170 22.09 -12.64 -72.99
CA ARG A 170 23.42 -12.16 -73.34
C ARG A 170 24.38 -13.34 -73.26
N LEU A 171 24.64 -13.99 -74.40
CA LEU A 171 25.78 -14.89 -74.57
C LEU A 171 26.53 -14.45 -75.80
N GLY A 172 27.72 -13.88 -75.57
CA GLY A 172 28.71 -13.60 -76.59
C GLY A 172 29.70 -14.76 -76.73
N LEU A 173 30.34 -14.77 -77.91
CA LEU A 173 31.64 -15.35 -78.26
C LEU A 173 31.84 -16.88 -78.31
N GLY A 174 32.31 -17.34 -79.47
CA GLY A 174 32.97 -18.65 -79.71
C GLY A 174 32.86 -19.05 -81.19
N HIS A 175 33.76 -18.56 -82.07
CA HIS A 175 34.93 -19.28 -82.64
C HIS A 175 34.69 -20.00 -83.98
N ALA A 176 35.42 -19.52 -84.99
CA ALA A 176 36.10 -20.20 -86.11
C ALA A 176 35.69 -21.62 -86.52
N LEU A 177 35.27 -21.78 -87.78
CA LEU A 177 36.06 -22.39 -88.88
C LEU A 177 35.31 -22.22 -90.21
#